data_AF-A0A1N6YL23-F1
#
_entry.id   AF-A0A1N6YL23-F1
#
_cell.length_a   1.000
_cell.length_b   1.000
_cell.length_c   1.000
_cell.angle_alpha   90.00
_cell.angle_beta   90.00
_cell.angle_gamma   90.00
#
_symmetry.space_group_name_H-M   'P 1'
#
loop_
_entity.id
_entity.type
_entity.pdbx_description
1 polymer ?
#
loop_
_entity_poly.entity_id
_entity_poly.type
_entity_poly.pdbx_seq_one_letter_code
_entity_poly.pdbx_strand_id
1 'polypeptide(L)'
;MRTILTLIVLFNLTLGLQQVQAQSGKSYQEWLEENRGGGKKATAKKAPVKAKSSTAKGTAAKPAEEAPSAVPALAPPSGTFMGTIACKDCQGIKTELTLNGNSKGSFTMKQVYIGKPADKSVVNSSGKWFLAKGNKQNPDAVVLQLIPTAGDIDPMYFLQVSDTEVKLLSNTQDEISNSRNYSLKKL
;
A
#
# COMPACT_ATOMS: atom_id res chain seq x y z
N MET A 1 33.02 62.57 -1.84
CA MET A 1 32.58 61.48 -0.94
C MET A 1 31.15 61.75 -0.49
N ARG A 2 30.37 60.68 -0.31
CA ARG A 2 28.99 60.58 0.26
C ARG A 2 27.83 60.44 -0.74
N THR A 3 27.77 59.22 -1.28
CA THR A 3 26.63 58.29 -1.33
C THR A 3 25.26 58.78 -1.79
N ILE A 4 24.96 58.35 -3.01
CA ILE A 4 23.71 58.37 -3.75
C ILE A 4 22.98 57.03 -3.54
N LEU A 5 21.67 57.14 -3.30
CA LEU A 5 20.54 56.29 -3.69
C LEU A 5 20.43 54.79 -3.31
N THR A 6 19.32 54.51 -2.62
CA THR A 6 18.32 53.44 -2.85
C THR A 6 18.79 52.01 -3.14
N LEU A 7 18.48 51.09 -2.22
CA LEU A 7 18.28 49.68 -2.55
C LEU A 7 16.87 49.25 -2.14
N ILE A 8 16.07 49.11 -3.19
CA ILE A 8 14.69 48.64 -3.26
C ILE A 8 14.66 47.13 -2.99
N VAL A 9 13.73 46.75 -2.13
CA VAL A 9 12.96 45.50 -2.09
C VAL A 9 13.33 44.47 -3.16
N LEU A 10 13.97 43.37 -2.75
CA LEU A 10 13.96 42.10 -3.47
C LEU A 10 13.64 40.96 -2.49
N PHE A 11 12.39 40.95 -2.06
CA PHE A 11 11.70 39.76 -1.57
C PHE A 11 11.43 38.86 -2.78
N ASN A 12 12.46 38.15 -3.25
CA ASN A 12 12.29 37.16 -4.31
C ASN A 12 11.97 35.80 -3.71
N LEU A 13 10.72 35.41 -3.96
CA LEU A 13 10.18 34.07 -3.92
C LEU A 13 11.21 33.04 -4.39
N THR A 14 11.62 32.17 -3.46
CA THR A 14 12.11 30.83 -3.78
C THR A 14 11.13 29.80 -3.20
N LEU A 15 9.84 29.98 -3.51
CA LEU A 15 8.88 28.88 -3.51
C LEU A 15 8.97 28.19 -4.88
N GLY A 16 9.75 27.12 -4.95
CA GLY A 16 9.83 26.32 -6.17
C GLY A 16 10.89 25.25 -5.99
N LEU A 17 10.45 23.99 -5.91
CA LEU A 17 11.23 22.77 -5.63
C LEU A 17 11.34 22.40 -4.15
N GLN A 18 10.20 22.11 -3.52
CA GLN A 18 10.15 20.86 -2.75
C GLN A 18 9.17 19.95 -3.46
N GLN A 19 9.79 18.99 -4.14
CA GLN A 19 9.19 17.93 -4.91
C GLN A 19 8.02 17.32 -4.14
N VAL A 20 6.88 17.28 -4.82
CA VAL A 20 5.82 16.30 -4.58
C VAL A 20 6.48 14.92 -4.63
N GLN A 21 6.94 14.43 -3.49
CA GLN A 21 7.24 13.03 -3.31
C GLN A 21 5.89 12.33 -3.27
N ALA A 22 5.43 11.93 -4.45
CA ALA A 22 4.40 10.92 -4.60
C ALA A 22 4.80 9.75 -3.70
N GLN A 23 3.96 9.46 -2.72
CA GLN A 23 4.14 8.39 -1.75
C GLN A 23 4.12 7.06 -2.50
N SER A 24 5.28 6.57 -2.94
CA SER A 24 5.43 5.16 -3.26
C SER A 24 5.34 4.40 -1.94
N GLY A 25 4.25 3.65 -1.74
CA GLY A 25 4.14 2.72 -0.62
C GLY A 25 5.36 1.80 -0.59
N LYS A 26 5.82 1.45 0.63
CA LYS A 26 6.94 0.53 0.84
C LYS A 26 6.78 -0.73 -0.01
N SER A 27 7.88 -1.23 -0.56
CA SER A 27 7.93 -2.45 -1.35
C SER A 27 7.57 -3.69 -0.52
N TYR A 28 7.13 -4.78 -1.18
CA TYR A 28 6.83 -6.06 -0.50
C TYR A 28 7.98 -6.57 0.38
N GLN A 29 9.23 -6.42 -0.08
CA GLN A 29 10.42 -6.81 0.68
C GLN A 29 10.58 -5.96 1.95
N GLU A 30 10.35 -4.65 1.87
CA GLU A 30 10.38 -3.76 3.05
C GLU A 30 9.25 -4.07 4.04
N TRP A 31 8.06 -4.45 3.56
CA TRP A 31 6.95 -4.88 4.42
C TRP A 31 7.28 -6.20 5.14
N LEU A 32 7.90 -7.16 4.44
CA LEU A 32 8.35 -8.41 5.07
C LEU A 32 9.35 -8.14 6.20
N GLU A 33 10.34 -7.28 5.97
CA GLU A 33 11.33 -6.92 6.99
C GLU A 33 10.70 -6.20 8.20
N GLU A 34 9.73 -5.31 7.98
CA GLU A 34 9.03 -4.60 9.05
C GLU A 34 8.18 -5.53 9.93
N ASN A 35 7.49 -6.49 9.33
CA ASN A 35 6.55 -7.37 10.05
C ASN A 35 7.20 -8.65 10.60
N ARG A 36 8.41 -8.99 10.12
CA ARG A 36 9.22 -10.11 10.64
C ARG A 36 9.72 -9.87 12.08
N GLY A 37 9.74 -8.62 12.56
CA GLY A 37 10.19 -8.24 13.90
C GLY A 37 9.18 -8.42 15.05
N GLY A 38 7.93 -8.83 14.78
CA GLY A 38 6.83 -8.89 15.74
C GLY A 38 6.88 -10.03 16.79
N GLY A 39 8.06 -10.58 17.10
CA GLY A 39 8.20 -11.71 18.00
C GLY A 39 9.57 -11.81 18.68
N LYS A 40 9.75 -11.03 19.77
CA LYS A 40 10.46 -11.36 21.05
C LYS A 40 11.14 -10.13 21.67
N LYS A 41 10.87 -9.93 22.97
CA LYS A 41 11.56 -8.99 23.89
C LYS A 41 13.05 -9.34 24.02
N ALA A 42 13.93 -8.34 24.09
CA ALA A 42 14.78 -8.01 25.27
C ALA A 42 15.97 -7.08 24.95
N THR A 43 16.06 -6.00 25.74
CA THR A 43 17.28 -5.37 26.32
C THR A 43 18.39 -4.77 25.45
N ALA A 44 18.42 -3.43 25.45
CA ALA A 44 19.56 -2.51 25.62
C ALA A 44 21.00 -3.01 25.45
N LYS A 45 21.78 -2.30 24.60
CA LYS A 45 23.00 -1.54 25.01
C LYS A 45 23.57 -0.66 23.88
N LYS A 46 24.32 0.36 24.32
CA LYS A 46 24.83 1.58 23.68
C LYS A 46 25.79 1.37 22.48
N ALA A 47 25.83 2.42 21.66
CA ALA A 47 26.78 2.82 20.58
C ALA A 47 28.24 3.04 21.07
N PRO A 48 29.16 3.79 20.39
CA PRO A 48 29.30 4.26 18.98
C PRO A 48 30.77 4.17 18.42
N VAL A 49 31.03 4.28 17.10
CA VAL A 49 32.23 4.95 16.48
C VAL A 49 31.91 5.17 14.98
N LYS A 50 31.79 6.36 14.36
CA LYS A 50 32.62 7.57 14.10
C LYS A 50 33.67 7.44 12.97
N ALA A 51 33.50 8.29 11.95
CA ALA A 51 34.49 8.86 10.99
C ALA A 51 35.01 7.91 9.89
N LYS A 52 35.33 8.32 8.64
CA LYS A 52 35.39 9.62 7.92
C LYS A 52 35.72 9.31 6.43
N SER A 53 35.30 10.19 5.50
CA SER A 53 35.93 10.66 4.23
C SER A 53 36.72 9.67 3.32
N SER A 54 36.66 9.68 1.99
CA SER A 54 36.83 10.84 1.08
C SER A 54 36.58 10.46 -0.40
N THR A 55 35.93 11.38 -1.12
CA THR A 55 36.19 11.93 -2.48
C THR A 55 36.96 11.12 -3.54
N ALA A 56 36.38 10.99 -4.74
CA ALA A 56 37.03 11.31 -6.03
C ALA A 56 36.00 11.40 -7.18
N LYS A 57 36.38 12.18 -8.20
CA LYS A 57 35.59 12.85 -9.26
C LYS A 57 35.90 12.17 -10.61
N GLY A 58 34.95 12.10 -11.55
CA GLY A 58 35.28 11.78 -12.95
C GLY A 58 34.17 11.30 -13.87
N THR A 59 33.51 12.27 -14.51
CA THR A 59 32.85 12.33 -15.84
C THR A 59 32.89 11.11 -16.79
N ALA A 60 31.74 10.73 -17.36
CA ALA A 60 31.54 10.51 -18.81
C ALA A 60 30.05 10.36 -19.14
N ALA A 61 29.60 11.04 -20.20
CA ALA A 61 28.24 11.04 -20.71
C ALA A 61 28.10 10.13 -21.95
N LYS A 62 26.85 9.71 -22.22
CA LYS A 62 26.24 9.15 -23.47
C LYS A 62 25.96 7.63 -23.43
N PRO A 63 24.88 7.11 -24.07
CA PRO A 63 23.70 7.75 -24.71
C PRO A 63 22.38 7.51 -23.94
N ALA A 64 21.35 8.25 -24.35
CA ALA A 64 19.98 8.07 -23.89
C ALA A 64 19.49 6.64 -24.17
N GLU A 65 19.29 5.89 -23.09
CA GLU A 65 18.49 4.68 -23.06
C GLU A 65 17.03 5.12 -22.98
N GLU A 66 16.21 4.66 -23.93
CA GLU A 66 14.76 4.87 -23.92
C GLU A 66 14.22 4.48 -22.54
N ALA A 67 13.64 5.46 -21.84
CA ALA A 67 12.95 5.20 -20.60
C ALA A 67 11.90 4.10 -20.86
N PRO A 68 11.89 3.01 -20.09
CA PRO A 68 10.83 2.03 -20.20
C PRO A 68 9.50 2.77 -20.04
N SER A 69 8.66 2.65 -21.05
CA SER A 69 7.33 3.24 -21.09
C SER A 69 6.65 2.92 -19.76
N ALA A 70 6.40 3.95 -18.96
CA ALA A 70 5.78 3.81 -17.66
C ALA A 70 4.41 3.15 -17.87
N VAL A 71 4.27 1.90 -17.41
CA VAL A 71 2.98 1.22 -17.36
C VAL A 71 2.05 2.17 -16.60
N PRO A 72 0.88 2.55 -17.16
CA PRO A 72 0.00 3.50 -16.49
C PRO A 72 -0.35 2.95 -15.10
N ALA A 73 0.05 3.69 -14.07
CA ALA A 73 -0.22 3.31 -12.70
C ALA A 73 -1.74 3.26 -12.52
N LEU A 74 -2.27 2.09 -12.13
CA LEU A 74 -3.68 1.92 -11.81
C LEU A 74 -4.09 2.98 -10.77
N ALA A 75 -5.18 3.70 -11.05
CA ALA A 75 -5.75 4.62 -10.08
C ALA A 75 -6.13 3.83 -8.82
N PRO A 76 -5.79 4.29 -7.62
CA PRO A 76 -6.08 3.54 -6.41
C PRO A 76 -7.58 3.24 -6.19
N PRO A 77 -7.93 2.08 -5.61
CA PRO A 77 -9.31 1.71 -5.38
C PRO A 77 -9.91 2.55 -4.24
N SER A 78 -11.16 2.97 -4.40
CA SER A 78 -11.89 3.78 -3.41
C SER A 78 -13.39 3.53 -3.49
N GLY A 79 -14.10 3.76 -2.38
CA GLY A 79 -15.54 3.54 -2.28
C GLY A 79 -15.89 2.13 -1.80
N THR A 80 -17.12 1.70 -2.09
CA THR A 80 -17.66 0.42 -1.62
C THR A 80 -17.58 -0.65 -2.70
N PHE A 81 -17.05 -1.81 -2.33
CA PHE A 81 -16.92 -3.00 -3.15
C PHE A 81 -17.78 -4.12 -2.56
N MET A 82 -18.51 -4.84 -3.41
CA MET A 82 -19.35 -5.95 -3.00
C MET A 82 -19.13 -7.19 -3.85
N GLY A 83 -19.35 -8.34 -3.24
CA GLY A 83 -19.29 -9.63 -3.93
C GLY A 83 -19.57 -10.78 -2.99
N THR A 84 -19.72 -11.98 -3.56
CA THR A 84 -19.79 -13.23 -2.79
C THR A 84 -18.50 -13.99 -3.04
N ILE A 85 -17.63 -14.00 -2.02
CA ILE A 85 -16.34 -14.70 -2.05
C ILE A 85 -16.58 -16.18 -1.78
N ALA A 86 -15.86 -17.02 -2.52
CA ALA A 86 -15.87 -18.46 -2.34
C ALA A 86 -15.32 -18.87 -0.98
N CYS A 87 -16.04 -19.79 -0.35
CA CYS A 87 -15.71 -20.31 0.97
C CYS A 87 -15.42 -21.80 0.87
N LYS A 88 -14.39 -22.28 1.56
CA LYS A 88 -14.02 -23.70 1.52
C LYS A 88 -15.13 -24.58 2.12
N ASP A 89 -15.66 -24.15 3.26
CA ASP A 89 -16.58 -24.93 4.11
C ASP A 89 -17.90 -24.20 4.39
N CYS A 90 -18.29 -23.30 3.48
CA CYS A 90 -19.58 -22.62 3.51
C CYS A 90 -20.05 -22.26 2.09
N GLN A 91 -21.32 -21.87 1.95
CA GLN A 91 -21.93 -21.61 0.63
C GLN A 91 -21.39 -20.33 -0.04
N GLY A 92 -20.67 -19.50 0.72
CA GLY A 92 -20.08 -18.26 0.27
C GLY A 92 -20.05 -17.23 1.39
N ILE A 93 -19.27 -16.16 1.18
CA ILE A 93 -19.18 -15.03 2.11
C ILE A 93 -19.61 -13.78 1.35
N LYS A 94 -20.82 -13.27 1.62
CA LYS A 94 -21.21 -11.95 1.12
C LYS A 94 -20.34 -10.92 1.81
N THR A 95 -19.53 -10.22 1.04
CA THR A 95 -18.56 -9.26 1.55
C THR A 95 -18.90 -7.89 1.02
N GLU A 96 -18.94 -6.92 1.92
CA GLU A 96 -19.06 -5.50 1.63
C GLU A 96 -17.83 -4.81 2.25
N LEU A 97 -16.99 -4.22 1.40
CA LEU A 97 -15.76 -3.57 1.78
C LEU A 97 -15.83 -2.10 1.36
N THR A 98 -15.75 -1.19 2.32
CA THR A 98 -15.69 0.25 2.06
C THR A 98 -14.30 0.77 2.36
N LEU A 99 -13.67 1.36 1.34
CA LEU A 99 -12.35 1.99 1.41
C LEU A 99 -12.50 3.50 1.46
N ASN A 100 -12.02 4.10 2.55
CA ASN A 100 -11.96 5.55 2.71
C ASN A 100 -10.51 6.02 2.51
N GLY A 101 -10.32 7.03 1.67
CA GLY A 101 -9.00 7.56 1.28
C GLY A 101 -8.58 7.13 -0.13
N ASN A 102 -7.42 7.63 -0.57
CA ASN A 102 -6.96 7.43 -1.95
C ASN A 102 -5.87 6.37 -2.05
N SER A 103 -4.79 6.38 -1.27
CA SER A 103 -3.72 5.34 -1.37
C SER A 103 -3.38 4.66 -0.06
N LYS A 104 -3.97 5.17 1.01
CA LYS A 104 -3.93 4.68 2.38
C LYS A 104 -5.10 5.32 3.11
N GLY A 105 -5.65 4.64 4.10
CA GLY A 105 -6.75 5.21 4.85
C GLY A 105 -7.38 4.22 5.81
N SER A 106 -8.69 4.34 6.00
CA SER A 106 -9.46 3.43 6.83
C SER A 106 -10.39 2.56 5.99
N PHE A 107 -10.64 1.35 6.45
CA PHE A 107 -11.65 0.48 5.87
C PHE A 107 -12.69 0.10 6.91
N THR A 108 -13.89 -0.19 6.43
CA THR A 108 -14.91 -0.95 7.15
C THR A 108 -15.31 -2.13 6.28
N MET A 109 -15.48 -3.30 6.88
CA MET A 109 -15.88 -4.49 6.16
C MET A 109 -16.95 -5.26 6.92
N LYS A 110 -17.97 -5.70 6.19
CA LYS A 110 -19.01 -6.60 6.69
C LYS A 110 -18.97 -7.88 5.88
N GLN A 111 -18.93 -9.01 6.58
CA GLN A 111 -18.95 -10.34 6.01
C GLN A 111 -20.14 -11.12 6.54
N VAL A 112 -20.92 -11.73 5.64
CA VAL A 112 -22.02 -12.63 5.97
C VAL A 112 -21.73 -14.02 5.43
N TYR A 113 -21.44 -14.95 6.33
CA TYR A 113 -21.15 -16.35 6.05
C TYR A 113 -22.46 -17.10 5.79
N ILE A 114 -22.71 -17.44 4.53
CA ILE A 114 -23.95 -18.09 4.09
C ILE A 114 -23.98 -19.55 4.58
N GLY A 115 -25.08 -19.93 5.23
CA GLY A 115 -25.29 -21.28 5.77
C GLY A 115 -24.69 -21.51 7.15
N LYS A 116 -24.27 -20.45 7.87
CA LYS A 116 -23.89 -20.52 9.29
C LYS A 116 -25.03 -20.00 10.20
N PRO A 117 -25.08 -20.44 11.47
CA PRO A 117 -26.03 -19.92 12.46
C PRO A 117 -25.98 -18.39 12.61
N ALA A 118 -27.11 -17.75 12.93
CA ALA A 118 -27.25 -16.29 12.91
C ALA A 118 -26.30 -15.55 13.86
N ASP A 119 -25.98 -16.13 15.02
CA ASP A 119 -25.02 -15.62 16.00
C ASP A 119 -23.56 -15.66 15.52
N LYS A 120 -23.27 -16.42 14.46
CA LYS A 120 -21.92 -16.60 13.89
C LYS A 120 -21.84 -16.26 12.41
N SER A 121 -22.93 -15.78 11.82
CA SER A 121 -23.00 -15.54 10.38
C SER A 121 -22.47 -14.17 10.00
N VAL A 122 -22.43 -13.20 10.91
CA VAL A 122 -22.01 -11.83 10.61
C VAL A 122 -20.71 -11.49 11.34
N VAL A 123 -19.71 -11.06 10.57
CA VAL A 123 -18.45 -10.51 11.09
C VAL A 123 -18.30 -9.09 10.55
N ASN A 124 -18.08 -8.14 11.46
CA ASN A 124 -17.78 -6.75 11.11
C ASN A 124 -16.36 -6.45 11.56
N SER A 125 -15.57 -5.86 10.68
CA SER A 125 -14.20 -5.47 10.96
C SER A 125 -13.90 -4.07 10.44
N SER A 126 -12.89 -3.44 11.02
CA SER A 126 -12.42 -2.14 10.59
C SER A 126 -10.95 -1.96 10.89
N GLY A 127 -10.32 -1.05 10.16
CA GLY A 127 -8.93 -0.69 10.45
C GLY A 127 -8.30 0.16 9.38
N LYS A 128 -7.02 -0.07 9.14
CA LYS A 128 -6.23 0.69 8.17
C LYS A 128 -6.03 -0.12 6.90
N TRP A 129 -5.85 0.58 5.79
CA TRP A 129 -5.42 -0.04 4.55
C TRP A 129 -4.34 0.79 3.86
N PHE A 130 -3.56 0.12 3.01
CA PHE A 130 -2.56 0.73 2.14
C PHE A 130 -2.28 -0.15 0.92
N LEU A 131 -1.68 0.43 -0.11
CA LEU A 131 -1.22 -0.29 -1.29
C LEU A 131 0.27 -0.64 -1.18
N ALA A 132 0.63 -1.83 -1.66
CA ALA A 132 2.00 -2.26 -1.88
C ALA A 132 2.20 -2.68 -3.33
N LYS A 133 3.44 -2.53 -3.83
CA LYS A 133 3.83 -2.99 -5.16
C LYS A 133 4.39 -4.41 -5.09
N GLY A 134 3.90 -5.25 -6.00
CA GLY A 134 4.35 -6.59 -6.30
C GLY A 134 3.81 -7.66 -5.35
N ASN A 135 3.72 -8.89 -5.88
CA ASN A 135 3.68 -10.13 -5.11
C ASN A 135 4.67 -11.15 -5.73
N LYS A 136 4.70 -12.40 -5.23
CA LYS A 136 5.66 -13.42 -5.71
C LYS A 136 5.48 -13.78 -7.18
N GLN A 137 4.26 -13.69 -7.70
CA GLN A 137 3.90 -14.06 -9.06
C GLN A 137 4.11 -12.91 -10.04
N ASN A 138 3.84 -11.68 -9.61
CA ASN A 138 3.84 -10.49 -10.45
C ASN A 138 4.48 -9.31 -9.69
N PRO A 139 5.70 -8.87 -10.07
CA PRO A 139 6.38 -7.75 -9.42
C PRO A 139 5.71 -6.39 -9.66
N ASP A 140 4.81 -6.30 -10.66
CA ASP A 140 4.05 -5.08 -10.98
C ASP A 140 2.62 -5.10 -10.45
N ALA A 141 2.22 -6.15 -9.72
CA ALA A 141 0.93 -6.19 -9.05
C ALA A 141 0.75 -5.00 -8.08
N VAL A 142 -0.49 -4.54 -7.90
CA VAL A 142 -0.85 -3.62 -6.83
C VAL A 142 -1.67 -4.38 -5.80
N VAL A 143 -1.13 -4.52 -4.59
CA VAL A 143 -1.75 -5.29 -3.50
C VAL A 143 -2.33 -4.33 -2.48
N LEU A 144 -3.65 -4.38 -2.32
CA LEU A 144 -4.37 -3.75 -1.22
C LEU A 144 -4.23 -4.61 0.04
N GLN A 145 -3.69 -4.02 1.11
CA GLN A 145 -3.54 -4.67 2.40
C GLN A 145 -4.53 -4.08 3.40
N LEU A 146 -5.38 -4.91 4.00
CA LEU A 146 -6.30 -4.54 5.07
C LEU A 146 -5.70 -5.00 6.40
N ILE A 147 -5.44 -4.06 7.31
CA ILE A 147 -4.92 -4.29 8.66
C ILE A 147 -6.01 -3.97 9.69
N PRO A 148 -6.68 -5.00 10.24
CA PRO A 148 -7.73 -4.86 11.25
C PRO A 148 -7.18 -4.25 12.55
N THR A 149 -7.98 -3.43 13.22
CA THR A 149 -7.56 -2.77 14.48
C THR A 149 -7.87 -3.63 15.71
N ALA A 150 -8.98 -4.38 15.68
CA ALA A 150 -9.49 -5.10 16.84
C ALA A 150 -8.93 -6.54 16.98
N GLY A 151 -8.13 -7.02 16.01
CA GLY A 151 -7.59 -8.39 16.02
C GLY A 151 -8.66 -9.48 15.90
N ASP A 152 -9.86 -9.11 15.47
CA ASP A 152 -11.05 -9.94 15.26
C ASP A 152 -10.95 -10.79 13.99
N ILE A 153 -10.15 -10.34 13.03
CA ILE A 153 -9.79 -11.06 11.81
C ILE A 153 -8.30 -10.89 11.51
N ASP A 154 -7.75 -11.83 10.75
CA ASP A 154 -6.40 -11.71 10.20
C ASP A 154 -6.32 -10.60 9.13
N PRO A 155 -5.12 -10.06 8.86
CA PRO A 155 -4.91 -9.23 7.69
C PRO A 155 -5.40 -9.88 6.41
N MET A 156 -6.04 -9.09 5.55
CA MET A 156 -6.54 -9.53 4.26
C MET A 156 -5.83 -8.81 3.13
N TYR A 157 -5.60 -9.51 2.03
CA TYR A 157 -4.87 -9.01 0.88
C TYR A 157 -5.73 -9.14 -0.37
N PHE A 158 -5.82 -8.08 -1.16
CA PHE A 158 -6.51 -8.12 -2.44
C PHE A 158 -5.57 -7.64 -3.54
N LEU A 159 -5.59 -8.33 -4.68
CA LEU A 159 -5.03 -7.84 -5.91
C LEU A 159 -5.97 -6.77 -6.46
N GLN A 160 -5.43 -5.60 -6.76
CA GLN A 160 -6.14 -4.60 -7.55
C GLN A 160 -6.12 -5.03 -9.02
N VAL A 161 -7.28 -5.47 -9.53
CA VAL A 161 -7.45 -5.83 -10.93
C VAL A 161 -7.73 -4.58 -11.77
N SER A 162 -8.53 -3.67 -11.20
CA SER A 162 -8.81 -2.34 -11.76
C SER A 162 -9.14 -1.35 -10.62
N ASP A 163 -9.54 -0.13 -10.95
CA ASP A 163 -10.12 0.82 -10.00
C ASP A 163 -11.52 0.41 -9.49
N THR A 164 -12.13 -0.57 -10.13
CA THR A 164 -13.50 -1.06 -9.92
C THR A 164 -13.59 -2.53 -9.52
N GLU A 165 -12.47 -3.26 -9.52
CA GLU A 165 -12.41 -4.67 -9.13
C GLU A 165 -11.16 -4.98 -8.30
N VAL A 166 -11.40 -5.68 -7.19
CA VAL A 166 -10.35 -6.24 -6.33
C VAL A 166 -10.59 -7.72 -6.13
N LYS A 167 -9.52 -8.53 -6.13
CA LYS A 167 -9.59 -9.99 -6.03
C LYS A 167 -8.86 -10.48 -4.79
N LEU A 168 -9.52 -11.25 -3.93
CA LEU A 168 -8.92 -11.79 -2.71
C LEU A 168 -7.70 -12.67 -3.03
N LEU A 169 -6.61 -12.42 -2.32
CA LEU A 169 -5.39 -13.22 -2.34
C LEU A 169 -5.34 -14.13 -1.12
N SER A 170 -4.41 -15.08 -1.12
CA SER A 170 -4.09 -15.85 0.08
C SER A 170 -3.50 -14.95 1.18
N ASN A 171 -3.39 -15.50 2.40
CA ASN A 171 -2.66 -14.85 3.50
C ASN A 171 -1.16 -14.63 3.20
N THR A 172 -0.63 -15.29 2.18
CA THR A 172 0.75 -15.13 1.68
C THR A 172 0.84 -14.23 0.44
N GLN A 173 -0.25 -13.56 0.07
CA GLN A 173 -0.40 -12.66 -1.09
C GLN A 173 -0.29 -13.37 -2.46
N ASP A 174 -0.45 -14.68 -2.47
CA ASP A 174 -0.47 -15.49 -3.68
C ASP A 174 -1.86 -15.44 -4.31
N GLU A 175 -1.91 -15.43 -5.65
CA GLU A 175 -3.17 -15.54 -6.38
C GLU A 175 -3.81 -16.92 -6.18
N ILE A 176 -5.13 -16.92 -5.96
CA ILE A 176 -5.91 -18.15 -5.83
C ILE A 176 -6.36 -18.61 -7.23
N SER A 177 -5.87 -19.76 -7.68
CA SER A 177 -5.94 -20.23 -9.07
C SER A 177 -7.08 -21.23 -9.39
N ASN A 178 -8.05 -21.40 -8.49
CA ASN A 178 -9.20 -22.29 -8.76
C ASN A 178 -10.37 -21.54 -9.43
N SER A 179 -11.35 -22.27 -9.98
CA SER A 179 -12.47 -21.70 -10.74
C SER A 179 -13.52 -20.95 -9.90
N ARG A 180 -13.30 -20.76 -8.60
CA ARG A 180 -14.27 -20.09 -7.72
C ARG A 180 -14.09 -18.57 -7.73
N ASN A 181 -15.15 -17.87 -7.33
CA ASN A 181 -15.15 -16.40 -7.31
C ASN A 181 -14.44 -15.84 -6.07
N TYR A 182 -13.46 -14.96 -6.30
CA TYR A 182 -12.75 -14.23 -5.25
C TYR A 182 -12.80 -12.70 -5.47
N SER A 183 -13.56 -12.24 -6.45
CA SER A 183 -13.64 -10.82 -6.81
C SER A 183 -14.73 -10.08 -6.02
N LEU A 184 -14.42 -8.85 -5.64
CA LEU A 184 -15.36 -7.83 -5.23
C LEU A 184 -15.37 -6.72 -6.28
N LYS A 185 -16.55 -6.23 -6.62
CA LYS A 185 -16.74 -5.16 -7.60
C LYS A 185 -17.29 -3.92 -6.95
N LYS A 186 -16.85 -2.76 -7.41
CA LYS A 186 -17.33 -1.47 -6.94
C LYS A 186 -18.83 -1.34 -7.22
N LEU A 187 -19.57 -0.80 -6.25
CA LEU A 187 -20.98 -0.43 -6.38
C LEU A 187 -21.18 0.72 -7.37
#